data_AF-A0A2E6QUC0-F1
#
_entry.id   AF-A0A2E6QUC0-F1
#
_cell.length_a   1.000
_cell.length_b   1.000
_cell.length_c   1.000
_cell.angle_alpha   90.00
_cell.angle_beta   90.00
_cell.angle_gamma   90.00
#
_symmetry.space_group_name_H-M   'P 1'
#
loop_
_entity.id
_entity.type
_entity.pdbx_description
1 polymer ?
#
loop_
_entity_poly.entity_id
_entity_poly.type
_entity_poly.pdbx_seq_one_letter_code
_entity_poly.pdbx_strand_id
1 'polypeptide(L)'
;MTKRFRQKFPPIYKLDLHGVQHGEVFNLVEDFVLKHQLSVPLKIITGNSDKMKKIVISVLVKHKFQYSDGDYYNRGYIDVLN
;
A
#
# COMPACT_ATOMS: atom_id res chain seq x y z
N MET A 1 24.74 31.30 11.33
CA MET A 1 23.74 30.94 10.30
C MET A 1 23.49 29.44 10.39
N THR A 2 22.51 29.02 11.21
CA THR A 2 22.21 27.60 11.45
C THR A 2 21.53 27.01 10.21
N LYS A 3 22.25 26.17 9.47
CA LYS A 3 21.67 25.40 8.35
C LYS A 3 20.55 24.53 8.92
N ARG A 4 19.28 24.88 8.66
CA ARG A 4 18.14 24.01 8.93
C ARG A 4 18.36 22.70 8.18
N PHE A 5 18.67 21.63 8.92
CA PHE A 5 18.64 20.27 8.39
C PHE A 5 17.19 19.97 8.01
N ARG A 6 16.86 20.02 6.71
CA ARG A 6 15.61 19.46 6.21
C ARG A 6 15.76 17.95 6.25
N GLN A 7 15.14 17.30 7.23
CA GLN A 7 15.04 15.85 7.26
C GLN A 7 14.26 15.43 6.01
N LYS A 8 14.95 14.88 5.01
CA LYS A 8 14.30 14.33 3.82
C LYS A 8 13.74 12.97 4.22
N PHE A 9 12.42 12.88 4.36
CA PHE A 9 11.75 11.60 4.50
C PHE A 9 11.99 10.77 3.22
N PRO A 10 12.32 9.48 3.33
CA PRO A 10 12.45 8.62 2.16
C PRO A 10 11.11 8.56 1.39
N PRO A 11 11.14 8.40 0.07
CA PRO A 11 9.93 8.30 -0.73
C PRO A 11 9.14 7.04 -0.35
N ILE A 12 7.84 7.18 -0.13
CA ILE A 12 6.92 6.07 0.10
C ILE A 12 6.72 5.32 -1.22
N TYR A 13 6.93 4.00 -1.22
CA TYR A 13 6.64 3.14 -2.36
C TYR A 13 5.13 3.04 -2.57
N LYS A 14 4.70 3.12 -3.83
CA LYS A 14 3.29 3.08 -4.21
C LYS A 14 3.04 2.04 -5.29
N LEU A 15 1.94 1.30 -5.16
CA LEU A 15 1.40 0.41 -6.19
C LEU A 15 0.00 0.91 -6.59
N ASP A 16 -0.23 1.14 -7.88
CA ASP A 16 -1.53 1.52 -8.40
C ASP A 16 -2.18 0.34 -9.13
N LEU A 17 -3.38 -0.04 -8.68
CA LEU A 17 -4.14 -1.18 -9.22
C LEU A 17 -5.32 -0.74 -10.11
N HIS A 18 -5.46 0.55 -10.42
CA HIS A 18 -6.52 1.00 -11.34
C HIS A 18 -6.39 0.29 -12.70
N GLY A 19 -7.48 -0.36 -13.11
CA GLY A 19 -7.56 -1.08 -14.39
C GLY A 19 -6.92 -2.47 -14.39
N VAL A 20 -6.28 -2.90 -13.30
CA VAL A 20 -5.71 -4.26 -13.18
C VAL A 20 -6.84 -5.28 -13.05
N GLN A 21 -6.72 -6.41 -13.75
CA GLN A 21 -7.69 -7.50 -13.62
C GLN A 21 -7.60 -8.14 -12.23
N HIS A 22 -8.75 -8.36 -11.59
CA HIS A 22 -8.80 -8.95 -10.24
C HIS A 22 -8.00 -10.26 -10.07
N GLY A 23 -7.87 -11.07 -11.13
CA GLY A 23 -7.11 -12.32 -11.09
C GLY A 23 -5.60 -12.13 -10.93
N GLU A 24 -5.06 -10.99 -11.35
CA GLU A 24 -3.62 -10.67 -11.32
C GLU A 24 -3.22 -9.91 -10.05
N VAL A 25 -4.18 -9.24 -9.42
CA VAL A 25 -3.97 -8.36 -8.27
C VAL A 25 -3.26 -9.08 -7.13
N PHE A 26 -3.63 -10.33 -6.86
CA PHE A 26 -3.05 -11.09 -5.75
C PHE A 26 -1.52 -11.16 -5.87
N ASN A 27 -1.03 -11.60 -7.03
CA ASN A 27 0.41 -11.79 -7.27
C ASN A 27 1.14 -10.44 -7.26
N LEU A 28 0.58 -9.42 -7.91
CA LEU A 28 1.18 -8.08 -7.96
C LEU A 28 1.32 -7.45 -6.57
N VAL A 29 0.30 -7.61 -5.73
CA VAL A 29 0.32 -7.10 -4.35
C VAL A 29 1.32 -7.89 -3.51
N GLU A 30 1.31 -9.23 -3.61
CA GLU A 30 2.21 -10.10 -2.86
C GLU A 30 3.68 -9.79 -3.17
N ASP A 31 4.04 -9.72 -4.45
CA ASP A 31 5.38 -9.36 -4.91
C ASP A 31 5.77 -7.96 -4.41
N PHE A 32 4.87 -6.99 -4.51
CA PHE A 32 5.14 -5.62 -4.10
C PHE A 32 5.41 -5.49 -2.60
N VAL A 33 4.58 -6.08 -1.74
CA VAL A 33 4.72 -5.94 -0.28
C VAL A 33 5.92 -6.72 0.24
N LEU A 34 6.21 -7.91 -0.30
CA LEU A 34 7.37 -8.69 0.11
C LEU A 34 8.69 -8.06 -0.34
N LYS A 35 8.72 -7.48 -1.56
CA LYS A 35 9.90 -6.77 -2.08
C LYS A 35 10.26 -5.53 -1.26
N HIS A 36 9.26 -4.84 -0.70
CA HIS A 36 9.44 -3.57 0.02
C HIS A 36 9.14 -3.68 1.53
N GLN A 37 9.12 -4.90 2.09
CA GLN A 37 8.71 -5.15 3.48
C GLN A 37 9.53 -4.36 4.52
N LEU A 38 10.81 -4.06 4.23
CA LEU A 38 11.69 -3.27 5.12
C LEU A 38 11.55 -1.75 4.91
N SER A 39 10.66 -1.32 4.03
CA SER A 39 10.46 0.08 3.63
C SER A 39 9.04 0.58 3.89
N VAL A 40 8.32 -0.06 4.81
CA VAL A 40 7.03 0.42 5.32
C VAL A 40 7.16 1.83 5.92
N PRO A 41 6.14 2.69 5.78
CA PRO A 41 4.83 2.41 5.21
C PRO A 41 4.83 2.32 3.67
N LEU A 42 3.97 1.47 3.12
CA LEU A 42 3.71 1.36 1.68
C LEU A 42 2.28 1.82 1.37
N LYS A 43 2.02 2.28 0.15
CA LYS A 43 0.67 2.70 -0.28
C LYS A 43 0.20 1.89 -1.47
N ILE A 44 -0.97 1.27 -1.36
CA ILE A 44 -1.61 0.52 -2.45
C ILE A 44 -2.90 1.26 -2.83
N ILE A 45 -2.98 1.76 -4.07
CA ILE A 45 -4.14 2.46 -4.58
C ILE A 45 -5.07 1.41 -5.20
N THR A 46 -6.24 1.23 -4.60
CA THR A 46 -7.25 0.22 -4.99
C THR A 46 -8.43 0.82 -5.74
N GLY A 47 -8.54 2.15 -5.74
CA GLY A 47 -9.78 2.84 -6.09
C GLY A 47 -10.92 2.48 -5.13
N ASN A 48 -12.16 2.76 -5.51
CA ASN A 48 -13.33 2.44 -4.69
C ASN A 48 -13.88 1.02 -4.93
N SER A 49 -13.06 0.09 -5.43
CA SER A 49 -13.48 -1.29 -5.71
C SER A 49 -13.38 -2.16 -4.46
N ASP A 50 -14.53 -2.53 -3.88
CA ASP A 50 -14.58 -3.45 -2.73
C ASP A 50 -13.93 -4.80 -3.03
N LYS A 51 -14.06 -5.29 -4.27
CA LYS A 51 -13.43 -6.55 -4.69
C LYS A 51 -11.91 -6.42 -4.72
N MET A 52 -11.38 -5.30 -5.23
CA MET A 52 -9.94 -5.00 -5.23
C MET A 52 -9.40 -4.96 -3.81
N LYS A 53 -10.08 -4.22 -2.92
CA LYS A 53 -9.71 -4.13 -1.50
C LYS A 53 -9.68 -5.48 -0.81
N LYS A 54 -10.70 -6.31 -1.01
CA LYS A 54 -10.76 -7.66 -0.42
C LYS A 54 -9.55 -8.51 -0.83
N ILE A 55 -9.14 -8.43 -2.10
CA ILE A 55 -7.96 -9.16 -2.58
C ILE A 55 -6.69 -8.63 -1.91
N VAL A 56 -6.48 -7.31 -1.91
CA VAL A 56 -5.33 -6.68 -1.25
C VAL A 56 -5.26 -7.07 0.23
N ILE A 57 -6.36 -6.90 0.96
CA ILE A 57 -6.45 -7.25 2.39
C ILE A 57 -6.15 -8.73 2.61
N SER A 58 -6.64 -9.62 1.75
CA SER A 58 -6.35 -11.06 1.89
C SER A 58 -4.86 -11.37 1.79
N VAL A 59 -4.12 -10.69 0.91
CA VAL A 59 -2.66 -10.82 0.79
C VAL A 59 -1.96 -10.26 2.04
N LEU A 60 -2.36 -9.08 2.52
CA LEU A 60 -1.78 -8.45 3.71
C LEU A 60 -1.97 -9.32 4.95
N VAL A 61 -3.17 -9.87 5.14
CA VAL A 61 -3.49 -10.79 6.25
C VAL A 61 -2.70 -12.09 6.13
N LYS A 62 -2.59 -12.68 4.93
CA LYS A 62 -1.80 -13.90 4.68
C LYS A 62 -0.34 -13.74 5.14
N HIS A 63 0.26 -12.58 4.90
CA HIS A 63 1.64 -12.26 5.26
C HIS A 63 1.79 -11.50 6.58
N LYS A 64 0.70 -11.34 7.34
CA LYS A 64 0.66 -10.69 8.67
C LYS A 64 1.11 -9.22 8.66
N PHE A 65 0.90 -8.51 7.56
CA PHE A 65 1.07 -7.06 7.55
C PHE A 65 -0.09 -6.36 8.26
N GLN A 66 0.23 -5.32 9.02
CA GLN A 66 -0.77 -4.38 9.52
C GLN A 66 -1.17 -3.42 8.40
N TYR A 67 -2.40 -2.91 8.43
CA TYR A 67 -2.88 -2.00 7.38
C TYR A 67 -4.00 -1.08 7.85
N SER A 68 -4.19 0.02 7.12
CA SER A 68 -5.38 0.89 7.24
C SER A 68 -6.07 1.06 5.89
N ASP A 69 -7.41 0.99 5.89
CA ASP A 69 -8.24 1.16 4.68
C ASP A 69 -8.67 2.62 4.53
N GLY A 70 -7.84 3.39 3.84
CA GLY A 70 -8.07 4.80 3.56
C GLY A 70 -8.13 5.68 4.81
N ASP A 71 -8.71 6.87 4.64
CA ASP A 71 -9.03 7.81 5.71
C ASP A 71 -10.50 8.26 5.63
N TYR A 72 -10.88 9.25 6.45
CA TYR A 72 -12.24 9.78 6.50
C TYR A 72 -12.72 10.38 5.16
N TYR A 73 -11.80 10.91 4.35
CA TYR A 73 -12.10 11.62 3.11
C TYR A 73 -11.90 10.74 1.87
N ASN A 74 -10.95 9.81 1.91
CA ASN A 74 -10.56 8.99 0.78
C ASN A 74 -10.35 7.53 1.18
N ARG A 75 -11.23 6.67 0.65
CA ARG A 75 -11.18 5.21 0.83
C ARG A 75 -10.54 4.48 -0.34
N GLY A 76 -9.94 5.19 -1.30
CA GLY A 76 -9.43 4.62 -2.54
C GLY A 76 -8.03 3.98 -2.45
N TYR A 77 -7.50 3.81 -1.25
CA TYR A 77 -6.16 3.27 -1.02
C TYR A 77 -6.09 2.52 0.31
N ILE A 78 -5.06 1.68 0.44
CA ILE A 78 -4.69 0.97 1.67
C ILE A 78 -3.25 1.33 1.99
N ASP A 79 -2.99 1.78 3.23
CA ASP A 79 -1.62 1.92 3.74
C ASP A 79 -1.21 0.60 4.40
N VAL A 80 -0.02 0.11 4.04
CA VAL A 80 0.61 -1.08 4.63
C VAL A 80 1.62 -0.62 5.68
N LEU A 81 1.52 -1.19 6.87
CA LEU A 81 2.25 -0.81 8.07
C LEU A 81 3.07 -2.00 8.59
N ASN A 82 3.98 -1.73 9.52
CA ASN A 82 4.74 -2.74 10.26
C ASN A 82 3.88 -3.32 11.38
#